data_AF-A0A840VR29-F1
#
_entry.id   AF-A0A840VR29-F1
#
_cell.length_a   1.000
_cell.length_b   1.000
_cell.length_c   1.000
_cell.angle_alpha   90.00
_cell.angle_beta   90.00
_cell.angle_gamma   90.00
#
_symmetry.space_group_name_H-M   'P 1'
#
loop_
_entity.id
_entity.type
_entity.pdbx_description
1 polymer ?
#
loop_
_entity_poly.entity_id
_entity_poly.type
_entity_poly.pdbx_seq_one_letter_code
_entity_poly.pdbx_strand_id
1 'polypeptide(L)'
;MRILVVGAGFSGAVYARTLAEAGHDITVIDKRPHIGGNAYDFIDANGVRVHHYGPHLFHTKSHRVIDWLTNFAEFITYEHKVRALLPNGQLVPIPINLDTVNAVFGTDYDSAEEVEVHLARVALPIAAPNNAAEYLQSKIGVELTDLFFRPYTKKMWGFDLEDMASSVVKRIPLRMDRVDTYFSADETQILPCDGYTALFGTIFDHSRIRMYLSTAFSHEMLRNHDFCFNAMPIDEYFRFELGDLPYRSIRFHIRTEAGNVVPEAPVTNFTDTGPFTRETAWDALPHHRVEETGRRTLTKEEPCDYRDNGMERYYPVRTADGRYQALYEKYKEMAASEPNMEFIGRCGTYQYLDMDQVINQSLTGAERWLKRR
;
A
#
# COMPACT_ATOMS: atom_id res chain seq x y z
N MET A 1 -5.18 -7.94 -31.71
CA MET A 1 -3.86 -8.45 -31.28
C MET A 1 -4.07 -9.33 -30.06
N ARG A 2 -3.20 -10.32 -29.87
CA ARG A 2 -3.11 -11.15 -28.66
C ARG A 2 -2.14 -10.49 -27.69
N ILE A 3 -2.60 -10.15 -26.50
CA ILE A 3 -1.80 -9.43 -25.49
C ILE A 3 -1.67 -10.30 -24.24
N LEU A 4 -0.45 -10.44 -23.76
CA LEU A 4 -0.17 -11.06 -22.47
C LEU A 4 -0.14 -9.99 -21.37
N VAL A 5 -0.81 -10.25 -20.26
CA VAL A 5 -0.72 -9.44 -19.05
C VAL A 5 -0.24 -10.34 -17.91
N VAL A 6 0.92 -10.01 -17.34
CA VAL A 6 1.52 -10.78 -16.24
C VAL A 6 1.22 -10.08 -14.92
N GLY A 7 0.46 -10.75 -14.06
CA GLY A 7 -0.02 -10.27 -12.77
C GLY A 7 -1.49 -9.82 -12.82
N ALA A 8 -2.30 -10.32 -11.89
CA ALA A 8 -3.74 -10.04 -11.77
C ALA A 8 -4.06 -9.03 -10.64
N GLY A 9 -3.11 -8.16 -10.30
CA GLY A 9 -3.34 -6.98 -9.45
C GLY A 9 -3.91 -5.79 -10.22
N PHE A 10 -4.08 -4.62 -9.57
CA PHE A 10 -4.71 -3.44 -10.18
C PHE A 10 -4.11 -3.04 -11.53
N SER A 11 -2.78 -3.05 -11.67
CA SER A 11 -2.16 -2.67 -12.95
C SER A 11 -2.59 -3.62 -14.07
N GLY A 12 -2.46 -4.94 -13.85
CA GLY A 12 -2.87 -5.93 -14.83
C GLY A 12 -4.37 -5.88 -15.12
N ALA A 13 -5.20 -5.70 -14.10
CA ALA A 13 -6.66 -5.61 -14.26
C ALA A 13 -7.08 -4.41 -15.12
N VAL A 14 -6.50 -3.23 -14.87
CA VAL A 14 -6.77 -2.01 -15.63
C VAL A 14 -6.32 -2.15 -17.09
N TYR A 15 -5.10 -2.64 -17.34
CA TYR A 15 -4.63 -2.88 -18.70
C TYR A 15 -5.49 -3.92 -19.41
N ALA A 16 -5.81 -5.04 -18.75
CA ALA A 16 -6.62 -6.10 -19.34
C ALA A 16 -8.01 -5.58 -19.75
N ARG A 17 -8.71 -4.89 -18.85
CA ARG A 17 -10.04 -4.34 -19.13
C ARG A 17 -10.01 -3.30 -20.24
N THR A 18 -9.14 -2.31 -20.13
CA THR A 18 -9.05 -1.19 -21.09
C THR A 18 -8.73 -1.69 -22.50
N LEU A 19 -7.80 -2.64 -22.62
CA LEU A 19 -7.39 -3.18 -23.93
C LEU A 19 -8.41 -4.18 -24.51
N ALA A 20 -9.12 -4.92 -23.65
CA ALA A 20 -10.19 -5.80 -24.08
C ALA A 20 -11.39 -5.02 -24.64
N GLU A 21 -11.74 -3.89 -24.01
CA GLU A 21 -12.77 -2.96 -24.50
C GLU A 21 -12.38 -2.32 -25.84
N ALA A 22 -11.08 -2.09 -26.06
CA ALA A 22 -10.54 -1.68 -27.35
C ALA A 22 -10.47 -2.81 -28.41
N GLY A 23 -10.97 -4.02 -28.09
CA GLY A 23 -11.11 -5.12 -29.04
C GLY A 23 -9.91 -6.07 -29.14
N HIS A 24 -8.94 -5.98 -28.22
CA HIS A 24 -7.81 -6.91 -28.15
C HIS A 24 -8.15 -8.18 -27.37
N ASP A 25 -7.50 -9.29 -27.71
CA ASP A 25 -7.63 -10.56 -26.99
C ASP A 25 -6.56 -10.64 -25.91
N ILE A 26 -6.98 -10.76 -24.65
CA ILE A 26 -6.10 -10.65 -23.49
C ILE A 26 -5.96 -11.99 -22.80
N THR A 27 -4.72 -12.42 -22.59
CA THR A 27 -4.37 -13.50 -21.67
C THR A 27 -3.80 -12.87 -20.40
N VAL A 28 -4.47 -13.04 -19.27
CA VAL A 28 -3.96 -12.64 -17.96
C VAL A 28 -3.44 -13.89 -17.25
N ILE A 29 -2.23 -13.80 -16.71
CA ILE A 29 -1.65 -14.86 -15.86
C ILE A 29 -1.33 -14.30 -14.48
N ASP A 30 -1.49 -15.11 -13.44
CA ASP A 30 -0.92 -14.83 -12.12
C ASP A 30 -0.31 -16.10 -11.54
N LYS A 31 0.85 -15.97 -10.88
CA LYS A 31 1.49 -17.10 -10.19
C LYS A 31 0.72 -17.51 -8.94
N ARG A 32 -0.07 -16.60 -8.36
CA ARG A 32 -0.93 -16.86 -7.20
C ARG A 32 -2.19 -17.61 -7.63
N PRO A 33 -2.83 -18.35 -6.71
CA PRO A 33 -4.07 -19.07 -6.98
C PRO A 33 -5.33 -18.18 -6.95
N HIS A 34 -5.17 -16.85 -6.91
CA HIS A 34 -6.27 -15.89 -6.81
C HIS A 34 -5.96 -14.60 -7.59
N ILE A 35 -7.00 -13.82 -7.89
CA ILE A 35 -6.90 -12.49 -8.48
C ILE A 35 -6.70 -11.40 -7.41
N GLY A 36 -6.49 -10.15 -7.84
CA GLY A 36 -6.44 -8.98 -6.96
C GLY A 36 -5.05 -8.59 -6.47
N GLY A 37 -4.04 -9.43 -6.71
CA GLY A 37 -2.69 -9.18 -6.22
C GLY A 37 -2.70 -8.99 -4.69
N ASN A 38 -2.10 -7.91 -4.20
CA ASN A 38 -2.09 -7.62 -2.76
C ASN A 38 -3.44 -7.15 -2.21
N ALA A 39 -4.33 -6.62 -3.06
CA ALA A 39 -5.67 -6.22 -2.62
C ALA A 39 -6.63 -7.41 -2.43
N TYR A 40 -6.16 -8.65 -2.66
CA TYR A 40 -6.97 -9.85 -2.44
C TYR A 40 -7.51 -9.93 -1.01
N ASP A 41 -8.80 -10.20 -0.93
CA ASP A 41 -9.55 -10.44 0.29
C ASP A 41 -10.36 -11.73 0.22
N PHE A 42 -10.70 -12.26 1.39
CA PHE A 42 -11.52 -13.47 1.51
C PHE A 42 -12.39 -13.38 2.76
N ILE A 43 -13.46 -14.15 2.79
CA ILE A 43 -14.26 -14.32 4.01
C ILE A 43 -13.65 -15.47 4.79
N ASP A 44 -13.21 -15.20 6.02
CA ASP A 44 -12.63 -16.22 6.88
C ASP A 44 -13.70 -17.16 7.46
N ALA A 45 -13.28 -18.17 8.23
CA ALA A 45 -14.19 -19.10 8.88
C ALA A 45 -15.10 -18.45 9.95
N ASN A 46 -14.86 -17.18 10.27
CA ASN A 46 -15.65 -16.39 11.21
C ASN A 46 -16.66 -15.48 10.51
N GLY A 47 -16.82 -15.60 9.19
CA GLY A 47 -17.72 -14.73 8.43
C GLY A 47 -17.21 -13.28 8.33
N VAL A 48 -15.91 -13.05 8.55
CA VAL A 48 -15.29 -11.73 8.47
C VAL A 48 -14.42 -11.64 7.22
N ARG A 49 -14.61 -10.57 6.44
CA ARG A 49 -13.76 -10.22 5.31
C ARG A 49 -12.40 -9.77 5.82
N VAL A 50 -11.37 -10.45 5.37
CA VAL A 50 -9.98 -10.19 5.72
C VAL A 50 -9.21 -9.93 4.45
N HIS A 51 -8.43 -8.85 4.42
CA HIS A 51 -7.47 -8.67 3.34
C HIS A 51 -6.24 -9.50 3.66
N HIS A 52 -5.94 -10.47 2.79
CA HIS A 52 -4.89 -11.45 3.04
C HIS A 52 -3.50 -10.82 3.20
N TYR A 53 -3.28 -9.70 2.52
CA TYR A 53 -1.98 -9.01 2.46
C TYR A 53 -2.00 -7.65 3.17
N GLY A 54 -2.76 -7.55 4.26
CA GLY A 54 -2.86 -6.34 5.08
C GLY A 54 -3.97 -5.39 4.62
N PRO A 55 -4.33 -4.38 5.45
CA PRO A 55 -5.43 -3.48 5.18
C PRO A 55 -5.15 -2.66 3.91
N HIS A 56 -6.12 -2.69 3.00
CA HIS A 56 -6.10 -1.97 1.72
C HIS A 56 -7.28 -1.02 1.78
N LEU A 57 -6.98 0.27 1.88
CA LEU A 57 -7.96 1.31 2.16
C LEU A 57 -7.91 2.24 0.96
N PHE A 58 -9.01 2.34 0.22
CA PHE A 58 -9.02 3.12 -1.01
C PHE A 58 -9.29 4.59 -0.71
N HIS A 59 -8.38 5.44 -1.17
CA HIS A 59 -8.43 6.89 -1.04
C HIS A 59 -7.90 7.52 -2.33
N THR A 60 -8.48 8.63 -2.76
CA THR A 60 -7.99 9.36 -3.94
C THR A 60 -8.54 10.79 -4.02
N LYS A 61 -7.86 11.61 -4.84
CA LYS A 61 -8.34 12.90 -5.36
C LYS A 61 -8.71 12.83 -6.85
N SER A 62 -8.55 11.67 -7.48
CA SER A 62 -8.73 11.51 -8.91
C SER A 62 -10.15 11.09 -9.24
N HIS A 63 -10.96 12.04 -9.70
CA HIS A 63 -12.30 11.75 -10.22
C HIS A 63 -12.28 10.69 -11.31
N ARG A 64 -11.29 10.74 -12.21
CA ARG A 64 -11.11 9.73 -13.27
C ARG A 64 -10.98 8.31 -12.73
N VAL A 65 -10.29 8.12 -11.60
CA VAL A 65 -10.13 6.79 -11.01
C VAL A 65 -11.44 6.33 -10.37
N ILE A 66 -12.15 7.23 -9.71
CA ILE A 66 -13.48 6.95 -9.14
C ILE A 66 -14.45 6.57 -10.25
N ASP A 67 -14.54 7.38 -11.30
CA ASP A 67 -15.41 7.15 -12.46
C ASP A 67 -15.11 5.81 -13.13
N TRP A 68 -13.85 5.38 -13.15
CA TRP A 68 -13.49 4.07 -13.69
C TRP A 68 -13.93 2.94 -12.76
N LEU A 69 -13.66 3.03 -11.46
CA LEU A 69 -13.95 1.99 -10.47
C LEU A 69 -15.45 1.73 -10.29
N THR A 70 -16.26 2.78 -10.30
CA THR A 70 -17.72 2.70 -10.08
C THR A 70 -18.46 1.96 -11.19
N ASN A 71 -17.82 1.68 -12.33
CA ASN A 71 -18.37 0.79 -13.35
C ASN A 71 -18.36 -0.70 -12.94
N PHE A 72 -17.60 -1.07 -11.89
CA PHE A 72 -17.30 -2.47 -11.59
C PHE A 72 -17.71 -2.93 -10.19
N ALA A 73 -18.07 -2.02 -9.29
CA ALA A 73 -18.57 -2.35 -7.96
C ALA A 73 -19.36 -1.18 -7.35
N GLU A 74 -20.17 -1.52 -6.35
CA GLU A 74 -20.71 -0.55 -5.42
C GLU A 74 -19.70 -0.26 -4.29
N PHE A 75 -19.71 0.97 -3.81
CA PHE A 75 -18.78 1.46 -2.81
C PHE A 75 -19.51 2.14 -1.66
N ILE A 76 -18.97 1.99 -0.45
CA ILE A 76 -19.38 2.72 0.74
C ILE A 76 -18.30 3.75 1.11
N THR A 77 -18.72 4.93 1.57
CA THR A 77 -17.81 5.92 2.12
C THR A 77 -17.24 5.47 3.46
N TYR A 78 -15.94 5.67 3.65
CA TYR A 78 -15.26 5.24 4.85
C TYR A 78 -14.03 6.09 5.12
N GLU A 79 -14.04 6.86 6.21
CA GLU A 79 -12.89 7.63 6.65
C GLU A 79 -12.03 6.82 7.61
N HIS A 80 -10.80 6.51 7.19
CA HIS A 80 -9.94 5.66 7.99
C HIS A 80 -9.35 6.41 9.18
N LYS A 81 -9.33 5.76 10.35
CA LYS A 81 -8.71 6.26 11.58
C LYS A 81 -7.72 5.25 12.11
N VAL A 82 -6.62 5.77 12.67
CA VAL A 82 -5.57 4.95 13.29
C VAL A 82 -5.29 5.52 14.68
N ARG A 83 -4.96 4.62 15.62
CA ARG A 83 -4.46 4.99 16.95
C ARG A 83 -3.05 4.44 17.14
N ALA A 84 -2.23 5.15 17.89
CA ALA A 84 -0.94 4.67 18.37
C ALA A 84 -1.06 4.32 19.86
N LEU A 85 -0.58 3.14 20.24
CA LEU A 85 -0.54 2.70 21.63
C LEU A 85 0.74 3.18 22.29
N LEU A 86 0.60 4.07 23.27
CA LEU A 86 1.70 4.64 24.05
C LEU A 86 2.19 3.67 25.15
N PRO A 87 3.42 3.85 25.68
CA PRO A 87 3.97 3.01 26.76
C PRO A 87 3.13 3.01 28.05
N ASN A 88 2.37 4.07 28.31
CA ASN A 88 1.46 4.16 29.45
C ASN A 88 0.10 3.46 29.22
N GLY A 89 -0.10 2.83 28.06
CA GLY A 89 -1.34 2.14 27.67
C GLY A 89 -2.39 3.03 27.01
N GLN A 90 -2.15 4.34 26.88
CA GLN A 90 -3.07 5.26 26.22
C GLN A 90 -3.05 5.08 24.70
N LEU A 91 -4.23 5.18 24.07
CA LEU A 91 -4.38 5.29 22.62
C LEU A 91 -4.48 6.76 22.22
N VAL A 92 -3.69 7.19 21.25
CA VAL A 92 -3.70 8.56 20.72
C VAL A 92 -3.82 8.57 19.20
N PRO A 93 -4.37 9.62 18.57
CA PRO A 93 -4.47 9.70 17.12
C PRO A 93 -3.12 9.56 16.41
N ILE A 94 -3.14 8.93 15.24
CA ILE A 94 -2.10 9.11 14.23
C ILE A 94 -2.82 9.32 12.89
N PRO A 95 -2.49 10.35 12.10
CA PRO A 95 -1.33 11.25 12.18
C PRO A 95 -1.29 12.14 13.43
N ILE A 96 -0.09 12.55 13.85
CA ILE A 96 0.08 13.40 15.05
C ILE A 96 -0.73 14.67 14.87
N ASN A 97 -1.59 14.94 15.84
CA ASN A 97 -2.52 16.06 15.88
C ASN A 97 -2.49 16.75 17.28
N LEU A 98 -3.36 17.73 17.51
CA LEU A 98 -3.45 18.44 18.79
C LEU A 98 -3.66 17.49 19.98
N ASP A 99 -4.58 16.54 19.88
CA ASP A 99 -4.88 15.59 20.97
C ASP A 99 -3.67 14.72 21.31
N THR A 100 -2.88 14.39 20.29
CA THR A 100 -1.64 13.64 20.44
C THR A 100 -0.59 14.44 21.20
N VAL A 101 -0.43 15.73 20.85
CA VAL A 101 0.49 16.65 21.54
C VAL A 101 0.08 16.83 23.00
N ASN A 102 -1.22 17.05 23.27
CA ASN A 102 -1.73 17.14 24.64
C ASN A 102 -1.47 15.87 25.45
N ALA A 103 -1.72 14.70 24.88
CA ALA A 103 -1.51 13.43 25.56
C ALA A 103 -0.02 13.16 25.88
N VAL A 104 0.90 13.48 24.97
CA VAL A 104 2.33 13.21 25.16
C VAL A 104 2.97 14.21 26.11
N PHE A 105 2.69 15.51 25.94
CA PHE A 105 3.34 16.56 26.72
C PHE A 105 2.57 16.96 27.99
N GLY A 106 1.41 16.36 28.25
CA GLY A 106 0.57 16.69 29.41
C GLY A 106 0.04 18.13 29.38
N THR A 107 -0.24 18.63 28.17
CA THR A 107 -0.76 19.98 27.94
C THR A 107 -2.28 19.96 27.73
N ASP A 108 -2.90 21.14 27.77
CA ASP A 108 -4.34 21.32 27.56
C ASP A 108 -4.60 22.37 26.47
N TYR A 109 -3.88 22.25 25.36
CA TYR A 109 -4.05 23.15 24.21
C TYR A 109 -5.44 22.99 23.61
N ASP A 110 -6.03 24.08 23.16
CA ASP A 110 -7.35 24.12 22.54
C ASP A 110 -7.33 24.61 21.08
N SER A 111 -6.19 25.13 20.64
CA SER A 111 -6.03 25.72 19.30
C SER A 111 -4.81 25.20 18.54
N ALA A 112 -4.87 25.29 17.21
CA ALA A 112 -3.75 24.94 16.34
C ALA A 112 -2.53 25.84 16.55
N GLU A 113 -2.73 27.12 16.88
CA GLU A 113 -1.65 28.08 17.12
C GLU A 113 -0.81 27.68 18.34
N GLU A 114 -1.44 27.23 19.42
CA GLU A 114 -0.71 26.76 20.61
C GLU A 114 0.16 25.53 20.31
N VAL A 115 -0.38 24.60 19.50
CA VAL A 115 0.38 23.43 19.05
C VAL A 115 1.55 23.84 18.17
N GLU A 116 1.35 24.78 17.23
CA GLU A 116 2.42 25.31 16.39
C GLU A 116 3.54 25.95 17.22
N VAL A 117 3.19 26.79 18.20
CA VAL A 117 4.15 27.41 19.12
C VAL A 117 4.89 26.34 19.94
N HIS A 118 4.18 25.31 20.43
CA HIS A 118 4.81 24.22 21.15
C HIS A 118 5.81 23.46 20.27
N LEU A 119 5.37 23.03 19.08
CA LEU A 119 6.21 22.26 18.17
C LEU A 119 7.42 23.06 17.69
N ALA A 120 7.26 24.35 17.43
CA ALA A 120 8.38 25.24 17.10
C ALA A 120 9.42 25.35 18.23
N ARG A 121 8.99 25.29 19.50
CA ARG A 121 9.88 25.31 20.66
C ARG A 121 10.68 24.03 20.84
N VAL A 122 10.09 22.86 20.55
CA VAL A 122 10.75 21.56 20.71
C VAL A 122 11.50 21.10 19.45
N ALA A 123 11.20 21.70 18.29
CA ALA A 123 11.87 21.40 17.03
C ALA A 123 13.34 21.80 17.04
N LEU A 124 14.17 20.99 16.39
CA LEU A 124 15.58 21.30 16.18
C LEU A 124 15.76 22.29 15.01
N PRO A 125 16.65 23.30 15.13
CA PRO A 125 16.86 24.31 14.09
C PRO A 125 17.71 23.77 12.92
N ILE A 126 17.14 22.85 12.13
CA ILE A 126 17.80 22.22 10.98
C ILE A 126 17.21 22.80 9.70
N ALA A 127 17.96 23.68 9.03
CA ALA A 127 17.48 24.40 7.86
C ALA A 127 17.26 23.49 6.62
N ALA A 128 18.10 22.47 6.45
CA ALA A 128 18.07 21.56 5.31
C ALA A 128 18.21 20.10 5.76
N PRO A 129 17.11 19.43 6.14
CA PRO A 129 17.13 18.05 6.57
C PRO A 129 17.55 17.08 5.45
N ASN A 130 18.54 16.23 5.73
CA ASN A 130 19.12 15.30 4.76
C ASN A 130 18.53 13.88 4.84
N ASN A 131 17.96 13.51 5.99
CA ASN A 131 17.39 12.19 6.25
C ASN A 131 16.02 12.29 6.96
N ALA A 132 15.40 11.15 7.24
CA ALA A 132 14.10 11.10 7.90
C ALA A 132 14.15 11.59 9.36
N ALA A 133 15.23 11.31 10.10
CA ALA A 133 15.41 11.75 11.48
C ALA A 133 15.43 13.28 11.58
N GLU A 134 16.32 13.94 10.83
CA GLU A 134 16.45 15.40 10.80
C GLU A 134 15.15 16.07 10.36
N TYR A 135 14.43 15.48 9.39
CA TYR A 135 13.16 16.02 8.93
C TYR A 135 12.10 16.00 10.04
N LEU A 136 11.97 14.89 10.77
CA LEU A 136 11.00 14.81 11.87
C LEU A 136 11.43 15.68 13.05
N GLN A 137 12.69 15.63 13.46
CA GLN A 137 13.18 16.42 14.59
C GLN A 137 13.07 17.93 14.36
N SER A 138 13.23 18.39 13.11
CA SER A 138 13.01 19.80 12.73
C SER A 138 11.54 20.23 12.66
N LYS A 139 10.59 19.30 12.83
CA LYS A 139 9.15 19.57 12.75
C LYS A 139 8.41 19.27 14.05
N ILE A 140 8.74 18.17 14.71
CA ILE A 140 8.03 17.66 15.89
C ILE A 140 8.94 17.43 17.10
N GLY A 141 10.23 17.78 16.99
CA GLY A 141 11.21 17.56 18.05
C GLY A 141 11.59 16.09 18.25
N VAL A 142 12.53 15.87 19.16
CA VAL A 142 13.11 14.53 19.41
C VAL A 142 12.09 13.58 20.06
N GLU A 143 11.31 14.07 21.03
CA GLU A 143 10.40 13.23 21.82
C GLU A 143 9.31 12.56 20.96
N LEU A 144 8.58 13.32 20.14
CA LEU A 144 7.58 12.75 19.23
C LEU A 144 8.23 11.90 18.13
N THR A 145 9.42 12.27 17.66
CA THR A 145 10.17 11.48 16.68
C THR A 145 10.51 10.09 17.22
N ASP A 146 11.07 10.04 18.42
CA ASP A 146 11.55 8.82 19.05
C ASP A 146 10.39 7.95 19.53
N LEU A 147 9.26 8.56 19.89
CA LEU A 147 8.06 7.84 20.30
C LEU A 147 7.31 7.21 19.11
N PHE A 148 6.96 7.99 18.08
CA PHE A 148 6.06 7.51 17.03
C PHE A 148 6.76 6.95 15.80
N PHE A 149 7.96 7.45 15.46
CA PHE A 149 8.59 7.14 14.18
C PHE A 149 9.78 6.21 14.31
N ARG A 150 10.67 6.42 15.30
CA ARG A 150 11.90 5.64 15.42
C ARG A 150 11.65 4.13 15.59
N PRO A 151 10.93 3.65 16.61
CA PRO A 151 10.68 2.22 16.79
C PRO A 151 9.88 1.64 15.62
N TYR A 152 8.84 2.34 15.17
CA TYR A 152 8.01 1.89 14.05
C TYR A 152 8.82 1.72 12.76
N THR A 153 9.65 2.71 12.44
CA THR A 153 10.51 2.70 11.25
C THR A 153 11.54 1.59 11.32
N LYS A 154 12.19 1.40 12.48
CA LYS A 154 13.15 0.32 12.69
C LYS A 154 12.52 -1.05 12.44
N LYS A 155 11.31 -1.29 12.98
CA LYS A 155 10.54 -2.53 12.73
C LYS A 155 10.21 -2.67 11.25
N MET A 156 9.59 -1.64 10.66
CA MET A 156 9.08 -1.67 9.29
C MET A 156 10.18 -1.88 8.25
N TRP A 157 11.31 -1.21 8.40
CA TRP A 157 12.35 -1.12 7.38
C TRP A 157 13.66 -1.82 7.73
N GLY A 158 13.93 -2.08 9.01
CA GLY A 158 15.22 -2.59 9.48
C GLY A 158 16.33 -1.53 9.55
N PHE A 159 16.02 -0.28 9.21
CA PHE A 159 16.95 0.86 9.18
C PHE A 159 16.66 1.83 10.30
N ASP A 160 17.70 2.56 10.73
CA ASP A 160 17.50 3.72 11.58
C ASP A 160 16.99 4.91 10.75
N LEU A 161 16.34 5.88 11.38
CA LEU A 161 15.75 7.03 10.69
C LEU A 161 16.81 7.85 9.93
N GLU A 162 18.03 7.84 10.43
CA GLU A 162 19.20 8.53 9.88
C GLU A 162 19.63 7.95 8.52
N ASP A 163 19.37 6.67 8.28
CA ASP A 163 19.73 5.96 7.03
C ASP A 163 18.65 6.08 5.94
N MET A 164 17.51 6.66 6.28
CA MET A 164 16.32 6.69 5.43
C MET A 164 16.10 8.04 4.76
N ALA A 165 15.66 7.99 3.50
CA ALA A 165 15.25 9.20 2.78
C ALA A 165 14.02 9.85 3.44
N SER A 166 14.00 11.18 3.55
CA SER A 166 12.90 11.93 4.17
C SER A 166 11.53 11.69 3.49
N SER A 167 11.53 11.30 2.21
CA SER A 167 10.30 10.97 1.47
C SER A 167 9.50 9.82 2.08
N VAL A 168 10.13 8.94 2.88
CA VAL A 168 9.43 7.83 3.53
C VAL A 168 8.49 8.32 4.63
N VAL A 169 8.93 9.28 5.43
CA VAL A 169 8.17 9.81 6.59
C VAL A 169 7.26 10.98 6.22
N LYS A 170 7.59 11.73 5.15
CA LYS A 170 6.77 12.83 4.60
C LYS A 170 5.36 12.43 4.15
N ARG A 171 5.09 11.12 4.05
CA ARG A 171 3.78 10.59 3.67
C ARG A 171 2.75 10.69 4.79
N ILE A 172 3.19 10.79 6.05
CA ILE A 172 2.29 10.94 7.19
C ILE A 172 2.18 12.45 7.46
N PRO A 173 1.00 13.07 7.28
CA PRO A 173 0.85 14.51 7.50
C PRO A 173 1.01 14.83 8.98
N LEU A 174 1.59 15.99 9.28
CA LEU A 174 1.58 16.54 10.64
C LEU A 174 0.44 17.54 10.74
N ARG A 175 -0.39 17.42 11.78
CA ARG A 175 -1.55 18.27 11.99
C ARG A 175 -1.45 19.05 13.28
N MET A 176 -2.05 20.22 13.27
CA MET A 176 -2.13 21.12 14.43
C MET A 176 -3.55 21.21 14.98
N ASP A 177 -4.54 20.72 14.22
CA ASP A 177 -5.95 20.66 14.63
C ASP A 177 -6.31 19.31 15.26
N ARG A 178 -7.59 19.07 15.52
CA ARG A 178 -8.14 17.82 16.11
C ARG A 178 -8.63 16.82 15.07
N VAL A 179 -8.34 17.02 13.78
CA VAL A 179 -8.74 16.06 12.75
C VAL A 179 -7.94 14.77 12.96
N ASP A 180 -8.64 13.64 13.06
CA ASP A 180 -8.07 12.33 13.43
C ASP A 180 -8.17 11.27 12.32
N THR A 181 -8.56 11.69 11.11
CA THR A 181 -8.61 10.84 9.90
C THR A 181 -7.23 10.70 9.26
N TYR A 182 -6.88 9.48 8.81
CA TYR A 182 -5.56 9.16 8.29
C TYR A 182 -5.28 9.76 6.91
N PHE A 183 -6.27 9.74 6.02
CA PHE A 183 -6.17 10.27 4.65
C PHE A 183 -6.86 11.63 4.51
N SER A 184 -6.68 12.51 5.50
CA SER A 184 -7.36 13.82 5.58
C SER A 184 -7.17 14.75 4.38
N ALA A 185 -6.15 14.52 3.54
CA ALA A 185 -5.90 15.31 2.36
C ALA A 185 -6.74 14.86 1.15
N ASP A 186 -7.28 13.65 1.16
CA ASP A 186 -7.96 13.03 0.02
C ASP A 186 -9.47 13.21 0.10
N GLU A 187 -10.07 13.62 -1.01
CA GLU A 187 -11.48 14.02 -1.09
C GLU A 187 -12.43 12.83 -1.04
N THR A 188 -11.97 11.67 -1.49
CA THR A 188 -12.78 10.44 -1.52
C THR A 188 -12.04 9.32 -0.82
N GLN A 189 -12.70 8.73 0.18
CA GLN A 189 -12.28 7.51 0.84
C GLN A 189 -13.45 6.53 0.82
N ILE A 190 -13.25 5.38 0.18
CA ILE A 190 -14.30 4.40 -0.09
C ILE A 190 -13.78 2.97 0.06
N LEU A 191 -14.69 2.03 0.30
CA LEU A 191 -14.40 0.59 0.27
C LEU A 191 -15.43 -0.14 -0.61
N PRO A 192 -15.05 -1.18 -1.35
CA PRO A 192 -16.00 -1.97 -2.14
C PRO A 192 -16.94 -2.74 -1.21
N CYS A 193 -18.25 -2.58 -1.39
CA CYS A 193 -19.28 -3.22 -0.55
C CYS A 193 -19.10 -4.75 -0.49
N ASP A 194 -18.79 -5.36 -1.64
CA ASP A 194 -18.61 -6.81 -1.78
C ASP A 194 -17.14 -7.27 -1.77
N GLY A 195 -16.21 -6.35 -1.49
CA GLY A 195 -14.79 -6.65 -1.34
C GLY A 195 -14.02 -6.48 -2.63
N TYR A 196 -12.70 -6.40 -2.51
CA TYR A 196 -11.81 -6.22 -3.64
C TYR A 196 -11.84 -7.41 -4.57
N THR A 197 -11.93 -8.65 -4.07
CA THR A 197 -11.97 -9.83 -4.94
C THR A 197 -13.21 -9.84 -5.83
N ALA A 198 -14.36 -9.41 -5.32
CA ALA A 198 -15.57 -9.23 -6.12
C ALA A 198 -15.38 -8.16 -7.21
N LEU A 199 -14.82 -6.99 -6.84
CA LEU A 199 -14.47 -5.92 -7.78
C LEU A 199 -13.54 -6.43 -8.90
N PHE A 200 -12.47 -7.15 -8.56
CA PHE A 200 -11.56 -7.74 -9.56
C PHE A 200 -12.28 -8.78 -10.45
N GLY A 201 -13.18 -9.57 -9.88
CA GLY A 201 -14.03 -10.50 -10.63
C GLY A 201 -14.78 -9.77 -11.75
N THR A 202 -15.47 -8.67 -11.44
CA THR A 202 -16.19 -7.86 -12.42
C THR A 202 -15.26 -7.23 -13.46
N ILE A 203 -14.08 -6.73 -13.06
CA ILE A 203 -13.11 -6.13 -14.00
C ILE A 203 -12.64 -7.16 -15.03
N PHE A 204 -12.36 -8.40 -14.60
CA PHE A 204 -11.90 -9.46 -15.48
C PHE A 204 -13.03 -10.17 -16.24
N ASP A 205 -14.30 -9.96 -15.87
CA ASP A 205 -15.46 -10.49 -16.57
C ASP A 205 -15.66 -9.77 -17.92
N HIS A 206 -14.96 -10.24 -18.94
CA HIS A 206 -15.07 -9.77 -20.31
C HIS A 206 -14.82 -10.93 -21.28
N SER A 207 -15.61 -11.01 -22.36
CA SER A 207 -15.51 -12.08 -23.36
C SER A 207 -14.13 -12.23 -24.03
N ARG A 208 -13.32 -11.17 -24.02
CA ARG A 208 -11.96 -11.14 -24.58
C ARG A 208 -10.84 -11.33 -23.55
N ILE A 209 -11.16 -11.51 -22.27
CA ILE A 209 -10.18 -11.75 -21.21
C ILE A 209 -10.19 -13.23 -20.86
N ARG A 210 -9.02 -13.87 -20.91
CA ARG A 210 -8.80 -15.23 -20.42
C ARG A 210 -7.84 -15.18 -19.24
N MET A 211 -8.27 -15.72 -18.11
CA MET A 211 -7.50 -15.72 -16.86
C MET A 211 -6.91 -17.09 -16.57
N TYR A 212 -5.62 -17.15 -16.24
CA TYR A 212 -4.92 -18.35 -15.79
C TYR A 212 -4.18 -18.08 -14.47
N LEU A 213 -4.71 -18.64 -13.38
CA LEU A 213 -4.11 -18.56 -12.05
C LEU A 213 -3.12 -19.71 -11.83
N SER A 214 -2.34 -19.64 -10.76
CA SER A 214 -1.27 -20.62 -10.46
C SER A 214 -0.32 -20.85 -11.63
N THR A 215 -0.12 -19.82 -12.45
CA THR A 215 0.63 -19.88 -13.71
C THR A 215 1.76 -18.85 -13.66
N ALA A 216 2.98 -19.33 -13.44
CA ALA A 216 4.17 -18.49 -13.47
C ALA A 216 4.50 -18.05 -14.90
N PHE A 217 5.07 -16.85 -15.04
CA PHE A 217 5.54 -16.36 -16.32
C PHE A 217 6.68 -17.23 -16.87
N SER A 218 6.64 -17.50 -18.18
CA SER A 218 7.74 -18.09 -18.94
C SER A 218 8.00 -17.26 -20.19
N HIS A 219 9.27 -17.09 -20.54
CA HIS A 219 9.67 -16.34 -21.74
C HIS A 219 9.08 -16.94 -23.03
N GLU A 220 8.79 -18.25 -23.05
CA GLU A 220 8.16 -18.92 -24.19
C GLU A 220 6.76 -18.38 -24.49
N MET A 221 6.06 -17.88 -23.47
CA MET A 221 4.72 -17.31 -23.62
C MET A 221 4.73 -16.09 -24.54
N LEU A 222 5.85 -15.35 -24.61
CA LEU A 222 5.99 -14.18 -25.48
C LEU A 222 5.89 -14.55 -26.97
N ARG A 223 6.25 -15.78 -27.37
CA ARG A 223 6.17 -16.21 -28.78
C ARG A 223 4.74 -16.26 -29.32
N ASN A 224 3.76 -16.39 -28.44
CA ASN A 224 2.34 -16.54 -28.78
C ASN A 224 1.54 -15.25 -28.65
N HIS A 225 2.19 -14.14 -28.26
CA HIS A 225 1.53 -12.86 -28.02
C HIS A 225 2.25 -11.76 -28.79
N ASP A 226 1.48 -10.79 -29.27
CA ASP A 226 1.99 -9.67 -30.07
C ASP A 226 2.60 -8.58 -29.18
N PHE A 227 2.17 -8.50 -27.91
CA PHE A 227 2.67 -7.56 -26.91
C PHE A 227 2.48 -8.12 -25.49
N CYS A 228 3.32 -7.71 -24.54
CA CYS A 228 3.22 -8.10 -23.14
C CYS A 228 3.28 -6.89 -22.20
N PHE A 229 2.36 -6.82 -21.24
CA PHE A 229 2.42 -5.91 -20.11
C PHE A 229 2.78 -6.70 -18.85
N ASN A 230 3.93 -6.39 -18.24
CA ASN A 230 4.51 -7.24 -17.22
C ASN A 230 4.61 -6.53 -15.86
N ALA A 231 3.87 -7.04 -14.87
CA ALA A 231 3.90 -6.52 -13.50
C ALA A 231 4.85 -7.30 -12.57
N MET A 232 5.59 -8.30 -13.07
CA MET A 232 6.57 -9.02 -12.27
C MET A 232 7.75 -8.12 -11.87
N PRO A 233 8.51 -8.45 -10.81
CA PRO A 233 9.74 -7.75 -10.47
C PRO A 233 10.71 -7.72 -11.66
N ILE A 234 11.14 -6.52 -12.05
CA ILE A 234 11.97 -6.31 -13.24
C ILE A 234 13.33 -7.01 -13.17
N ASP A 235 13.93 -7.04 -11.98
CA ASP A 235 15.17 -7.77 -11.69
C ASP A 235 15.00 -9.29 -11.90
N GLU A 236 13.88 -9.85 -11.42
CA GLU A 236 13.54 -11.27 -11.61
C GLU A 236 13.33 -11.62 -13.09
N TYR A 237 12.70 -10.73 -13.88
CA TYR A 237 12.55 -10.93 -15.33
C TYR A 237 13.91 -11.08 -16.02
N PHE A 238 14.85 -10.20 -15.71
CA PHE A 238 16.22 -10.23 -16.21
C PHE A 238 17.14 -11.17 -15.44
N ARG A 239 16.58 -12.13 -14.68
CA ARG A 239 17.34 -13.17 -13.95
C ARG A 239 18.44 -12.60 -13.05
N PHE A 240 18.19 -11.43 -12.47
CA PHE A 240 19.08 -10.73 -11.55
C PHE A 240 20.46 -10.38 -12.16
N GLU A 241 20.55 -10.17 -13.47
CA GLU A 241 21.82 -9.94 -14.19
C GLU A 241 22.64 -8.76 -13.62
N LEU A 242 21.98 -7.72 -13.10
CA LEU A 242 22.64 -6.55 -12.49
C LEU A 242 22.63 -6.58 -10.95
N GLY A 243 22.11 -7.65 -10.34
CA GLY A 243 21.89 -7.79 -8.90
C GLY A 243 20.45 -7.53 -8.46
N ASP A 244 20.16 -7.77 -7.18
CA ASP A 244 18.79 -7.72 -6.63
C ASP A 244 18.30 -6.28 -6.38
N LEU A 245 17.02 -6.03 -6.69
CA LEU A 245 16.28 -4.88 -6.19
C LEU A 245 15.53 -5.28 -4.90
N PRO A 246 15.95 -4.80 -3.72
CA PRO A 246 15.42 -5.31 -2.46
C PRO A 246 14.03 -4.76 -2.13
N TYR A 247 13.26 -5.61 -1.46
CA TYR A 247 11.94 -5.26 -0.95
C TYR A 247 11.83 -5.56 0.55
N ARG A 248 11.00 -4.80 1.26
CA ARG A 248 10.45 -5.23 2.55
C ARG A 248 9.21 -6.06 2.33
N SER A 249 9.02 -7.00 3.25
CA SER A 249 7.85 -7.87 3.33
C SER A 249 7.18 -7.78 4.70
N ILE A 250 6.05 -8.45 4.85
CA ILE A 250 5.25 -8.52 6.07
C ILE A 250 4.68 -9.93 6.20
N ARG A 251 4.86 -10.54 7.37
CA ARG A 251 4.10 -11.73 7.78
C ARG A 251 2.83 -11.29 8.50
N PHE A 252 1.71 -11.85 8.10
CA PHE A 252 0.40 -11.54 8.64
C PHE A 252 -0.03 -12.65 9.60
N HIS A 253 -0.28 -12.26 10.84
CA HIS A 253 -0.66 -13.18 11.92
C HIS A 253 -2.14 -12.99 12.25
N ILE A 254 -2.98 -13.79 11.57
CA ILE A 254 -4.43 -13.74 11.71
C ILE A 254 -4.85 -14.58 12.93
N ARG A 255 -5.71 -14.02 13.78
CA ARG A 255 -6.38 -14.76 14.86
C ARG A 255 -7.86 -14.39 14.95
N THR A 256 -8.63 -15.30 15.52
CA THR A 256 -10.02 -15.06 15.87
C THR A 256 -10.20 -15.18 17.38
N GLU A 257 -10.84 -14.20 18.01
CA GLU A 257 -11.11 -14.18 19.44
C GLU A 257 -12.60 -13.96 19.73
N ALA A 258 -13.03 -14.36 20.94
CA ALA A 258 -14.41 -14.19 21.37
C ALA A 258 -14.69 -12.71 21.65
N GLY A 259 -15.91 -12.27 21.32
CA GLY A 259 -16.35 -10.90 21.55
C GLY A 259 -16.64 -10.16 20.24
N ASN A 260 -17.50 -9.17 20.39
CA ASN A 260 -18.03 -8.31 19.33
C ASN A 260 -17.80 -6.82 19.63
N VAL A 261 -16.92 -6.51 20.60
CA VAL A 261 -16.59 -5.12 20.93
C VAL A 261 -15.72 -4.57 19.82
N VAL A 262 -16.31 -3.70 19.01
CA VAL A 262 -15.61 -2.98 17.96
C VAL A 262 -14.72 -1.92 18.62
N PRO A 263 -13.41 -1.89 18.31
CA PRO A 263 -12.49 -0.91 18.86
C PRO A 263 -12.79 0.48 18.31
N GLU A 264 -12.35 1.51 19.04
CA GLU A 264 -12.52 2.91 18.62
C GLU A 264 -11.92 3.20 17.22
N ALA A 265 -10.81 2.53 16.90
CA ALA A 265 -10.19 2.58 15.59
C ALA A 265 -9.93 1.17 15.05
N PRO A 266 -10.03 0.97 13.73
CA PRO A 266 -9.75 -0.31 13.08
C PRO A 266 -8.28 -0.73 13.17
N VAL A 267 -7.35 0.21 13.37
CA VAL A 267 -5.91 -0.08 13.35
C VAL A 267 -5.25 0.58 14.55
N THR A 268 -4.46 -0.22 15.25
CA THR A 268 -3.60 0.22 16.35
C THR A 268 -2.15 0.01 15.99
N ASN A 269 -1.37 1.08 15.91
CA ASN A 269 0.08 1.04 15.76
C ASN A 269 0.75 0.84 17.13
N PHE A 270 1.79 0.00 17.16
CA PHE A 270 2.59 -0.22 18.37
C PHE A 270 3.83 0.68 18.34
N THR A 271 4.02 1.51 19.37
CA THR A 271 5.19 2.39 19.50
C THR A 271 6.37 1.72 20.23
N ASP A 272 6.25 0.43 20.56
CA ASP A 272 7.30 -0.33 21.23
C ASP A 272 8.37 -0.87 20.27
N THR A 273 9.39 -1.52 20.84
CA THR A 273 10.48 -2.20 20.12
C THR A 273 10.19 -3.68 19.83
N GLY A 274 8.95 -4.14 20.00
CA GLY A 274 8.54 -5.51 19.70
C GLY A 274 8.60 -5.85 18.21
N PRO A 275 8.27 -7.07 17.78
CA PRO A 275 8.36 -7.45 16.36
C PRO A 275 7.21 -6.89 15.51
N PHE A 276 6.08 -6.54 16.12
CA PHE A 276 4.87 -6.13 15.41
C PHE A 276 4.80 -4.62 15.22
N THR A 277 4.40 -4.17 14.03
CA THR A 277 4.18 -2.74 13.74
C THR A 277 2.78 -2.28 14.14
N ARG A 278 1.76 -3.11 13.83
CA ARG A 278 0.36 -2.76 14.06
C ARG A 278 -0.54 -3.98 14.11
N GLU A 279 -1.76 -3.76 14.60
CA GLU A 279 -2.86 -4.71 14.57
C GLU A 279 -4.08 -4.09 13.89
N THR A 280 -4.72 -4.87 13.01
CA THR A 280 -5.97 -4.51 12.34
C THR A 280 -7.13 -5.32 12.90
N ALA A 281 -8.21 -4.64 13.23
CA ALA A 281 -9.51 -5.16 13.56
C ALA A 281 -10.44 -5.11 12.35
N TRP A 282 -10.60 -6.24 11.67
CA TRP A 282 -11.33 -6.30 10.40
C TRP A 282 -12.80 -5.96 10.57
N ASP A 283 -13.39 -6.36 11.68
CA ASP A 283 -14.79 -6.12 11.99
C ASP A 283 -15.15 -4.65 12.27
N ALA A 284 -14.14 -3.79 12.44
CA ALA A 284 -14.32 -2.34 12.54
C ALA A 284 -14.41 -1.64 11.17
N LEU A 285 -14.11 -2.35 10.08
CA LEU A 285 -14.24 -1.83 8.72
C LEU A 285 -15.67 -2.10 8.20
N PRO A 286 -16.32 -1.12 7.54
CA PRO A 286 -17.67 -1.29 7.06
C PRO A 286 -17.74 -2.40 6.00
N HIS A 287 -18.82 -3.20 6.03
CA HIS A 287 -19.02 -4.37 5.16
C HIS A 287 -18.01 -5.52 5.33
N HIS A 288 -17.14 -5.49 6.34
CA HIS A 288 -16.27 -6.64 6.61
C HIS A 288 -16.93 -7.72 7.47
N ARG A 289 -17.93 -7.38 8.28
CA ARG A 289 -18.74 -8.39 8.98
C ARG A 289 -19.82 -8.90 8.04
N VAL A 290 -19.61 -10.07 7.44
CA VAL A 290 -20.54 -10.68 6.48
C VAL A 290 -21.50 -11.62 7.19
N GLU A 291 -21.02 -12.36 8.19
CA GLU A 291 -21.86 -13.19 9.07
C GLU A 291 -21.62 -12.82 10.54
N GLU A 292 -22.66 -12.96 11.37
CA GLU A 292 -22.55 -12.72 12.81
C GLU A 292 -22.30 -14.02 13.56
N THR A 293 -21.14 -14.11 14.20
CA THR A 293 -20.68 -15.31 14.92
C THR A 293 -20.40 -15.03 16.40
N GLY A 294 -20.53 -13.78 16.86
CA GLY A 294 -20.17 -13.38 18.23
C GLY A 294 -18.65 -13.36 18.48
N ARG A 295 -17.86 -13.40 17.42
CA ARG A 295 -16.38 -13.37 17.45
C ARG A 295 -15.88 -12.28 16.50
N ARG A 296 -14.59 -12.00 16.61
CA ARG A 296 -13.89 -11.02 15.76
C ARG A 296 -12.58 -11.56 15.24
N THR A 297 -12.14 -11.02 14.11
CA THR A 297 -10.88 -11.38 13.47
C THR A 297 -9.91 -10.21 13.50
N LEU A 298 -8.67 -10.51 13.90
CA LEU A 298 -7.58 -9.56 14.07
C LEU A 298 -6.35 -10.02 13.29
N THR A 299 -5.59 -9.09 12.74
CA THR A 299 -4.31 -9.37 12.09
C THR A 299 -3.20 -8.51 12.68
N LYS A 300 -2.15 -9.14 13.19
CA LYS A 300 -0.87 -8.44 13.50
C LYS A 300 0.07 -8.50 12.30
N GLU A 301 0.81 -7.41 12.10
CA GLU A 301 1.81 -7.29 11.03
C GLU A 301 3.22 -7.35 11.60
N GLU A 302 4.01 -8.30 11.11
CA GLU A 302 5.44 -8.47 11.43
C GLU A 302 6.28 -8.21 10.17
N PRO A 303 6.92 -7.03 10.05
CA PRO A 303 7.76 -6.74 8.90
C PRO A 303 9.02 -7.61 8.87
N CYS A 304 9.41 -8.04 7.68
CA CYS A 304 10.56 -8.92 7.47
C CYS A 304 11.25 -8.62 6.13
N ASP A 305 12.38 -9.28 5.88
CA ASP A 305 12.95 -9.34 4.54
C ASP A 305 12.07 -10.22 3.65
N TYR A 306 11.88 -9.83 2.38
CA TYR A 306 11.07 -10.60 1.43
C TYR A 306 11.58 -12.03 1.20
N ARG A 307 12.88 -12.27 1.33
CA ARG A 307 13.49 -13.60 1.23
C ARG A 307 13.01 -14.52 2.34
N ASP A 308 12.75 -13.97 3.52
CA ASP A 308 12.26 -14.72 4.67
C ASP A 308 10.75 -15.01 4.61
N ASN A 309 10.05 -14.48 3.59
CA ASN A 309 8.62 -14.60 3.42
C ASN A 309 8.25 -15.13 2.03
N GLY A 310 8.97 -16.14 1.53
CA GLY A 310 8.65 -16.79 0.27
C GLY A 310 8.78 -15.88 -0.97
N MET A 311 9.70 -14.92 -0.93
CA MET A 311 9.92 -13.91 -1.96
C MET A 311 8.72 -12.97 -2.18
N GLU A 312 7.89 -12.79 -1.14
CA GLU A 312 6.71 -11.93 -1.18
C GLU A 312 7.09 -10.45 -1.01
N ARG A 313 6.82 -9.64 -2.03
CA ARG A 313 7.36 -8.27 -2.18
C ARG A 313 6.26 -7.24 -1.96
N TYR A 314 6.37 -6.44 -0.90
CA TYR A 314 5.39 -5.37 -0.64
C TYR A 314 5.94 -3.97 -0.88
N TYR A 315 7.13 -3.65 -0.36
CA TYR A 315 7.65 -2.27 -0.38
C TYR A 315 9.04 -2.21 -1.00
N PRO A 316 9.24 -1.49 -2.13
CA PRO A 316 10.58 -1.29 -2.67
C PRO A 316 11.42 -0.47 -1.68
N VAL A 317 12.65 -0.90 -1.43
CA VAL A 317 13.54 -0.24 -0.48
C VAL A 317 14.18 1.00 -1.13
N ARG A 318 14.09 2.14 -0.42
CA ARG A 318 14.71 3.40 -0.80
C ARG A 318 15.72 3.84 0.26
N THR A 319 16.99 3.86 -0.10
CA THR A 319 18.10 4.32 0.74
C THR A 319 18.42 5.79 0.47
N ALA A 320 18.97 6.48 1.46
CA ALA A 320 19.37 7.89 1.31
C ALA A 320 20.43 8.10 0.21
N ASP A 321 21.33 7.13 0.00
CA ASP A 321 22.36 7.16 -1.04
C ASP A 321 21.82 6.88 -2.47
N GLY A 322 20.54 6.52 -2.61
CA GLY A 322 19.90 6.27 -3.91
C GLY A 322 20.40 5.03 -4.66
N ARG A 323 21.22 4.16 -4.05
CA ARG A 323 21.89 3.05 -4.77
C ARG A 323 20.93 2.10 -5.49
N TYR A 324 19.77 1.80 -4.90
CA TYR A 324 18.78 0.93 -5.52
C TYR A 324 17.98 1.61 -6.62
N GLN A 325 17.78 2.93 -6.54
CA GLN A 325 17.19 3.68 -7.64
C GLN A 325 18.14 3.68 -8.85
N ALA A 326 19.44 3.88 -8.62
CA ALA A 326 20.45 3.81 -9.67
C ALA A 326 20.53 2.42 -10.32
N LEU A 327 20.37 1.34 -9.53
CA LEU A 327 20.26 -0.02 -10.07
C LEU A 327 18.99 -0.22 -10.91
N TYR A 328 17.85 0.27 -10.45
CA TYR A 328 16.59 0.18 -11.18
C TYR A 328 16.66 0.90 -12.55
N GLU A 329 17.28 2.08 -12.64
CA GLU A 329 17.41 2.77 -13.94
C GLU A 329 18.18 1.93 -14.97
N LYS A 330 19.19 1.15 -14.56
CA LYS A 330 19.88 0.23 -15.46
C LYS A 330 18.98 -0.90 -15.96
N TYR A 331 18.16 -1.50 -15.08
CA TYR A 331 17.18 -2.50 -15.50
C TYR A 331 16.12 -1.90 -16.44
N LYS A 332 15.73 -0.66 -16.21
CA LYS A 332 14.79 0.06 -17.07
C LYS A 332 15.38 0.35 -18.46
N GLU A 333 16.68 0.61 -18.57
CA GLU A 333 17.38 0.68 -19.85
C GLU A 333 17.39 -0.67 -20.59
N MET A 334 17.60 -1.78 -19.87
CA MET A 334 17.47 -3.13 -20.45
C MET A 334 16.04 -3.38 -20.95
N ALA A 335 15.02 -3.01 -20.16
CA ALA A 335 13.62 -3.12 -20.56
C ALA A 335 13.27 -2.29 -21.80
N ALA A 336 13.94 -1.15 -22.03
CA ALA A 336 13.73 -0.36 -23.24
C ALA A 336 14.19 -1.08 -24.53
N SER A 337 15.01 -2.13 -24.40
CA SER A 337 15.45 -2.97 -25.51
C SER A 337 14.46 -4.11 -25.85
N GLU A 338 13.36 -4.23 -25.12
CA GLU A 338 12.31 -5.24 -25.34
C GLU A 338 11.15 -4.62 -26.15
N PRO A 339 11.12 -4.75 -27.50
CA PRO A 339 10.25 -3.93 -28.36
C PRO A 339 8.75 -4.23 -28.21
N ASN A 340 8.39 -5.41 -27.69
CA ASN A 340 7.02 -5.88 -27.55
C ASN A 340 6.64 -6.09 -26.07
N MET A 341 7.25 -5.33 -25.17
CA MET A 341 7.05 -5.43 -23.73
C MET A 341 6.96 -4.04 -23.09
N GLU A 342 6.12 -3.91 -22.05
CA GLU A 342 6.14 -2.76 -21.14
C GLU A 342 6.00 -3.25 -19.69
N PHE A 343 6.90 -2.80 -18.81
CA PHE A 343 6.79 -3.07 -17.38
C PHE A 343 5.79 -2.13 -16.71
N ILE A 344 4.94 -2.68 -15.85
CA ILE A 344 3.81 -1.97 -15.24
C ILE A 344 3.72 -2.25 -13.74
N GLY A 345 3.04 -1.38 -13.01
CA GLY A 345 2.72 -1.57 -11.59
C GLY A 345 3.94 -1.59 -10.66
N ARG A 346 3.66 -1.75 -9.36
CA ARG A 346 4.64 -1.60 -8.27
C ARG A 346 5.94 -2.37 -8.47
N CYS A 347 5.86 -3.67 -8.81
CA CYS A 347 7.05 -4.51 -8.92
C CYS A 347 7.77 -4.34 -10.25
N GLY A 348 7.03 -4.19 -11.36
CA GLY A 348 7.61 -3.94 -12.68
C GLY A 348 8.33 -2.60 -12.77
N THR A 349 7.88 -1.59 -12.03
CA THR A 349 8.49 -0.24 -12.06
C THR A 349 9.26 0.12 -10.79
N TYR A 350 9.42 -0.81 -9.84
CA TYR A 350 10.11 -0.58 -8.56
C TYR A 350 9.64 0.70 -7.82
N GLN A 351 8.32 0.92 -7.78
CA GLN A 351 7.70 2.13 -7.22
C GLN A 351 6.75 1.82 -6.08
N TYR A 352 6.85 2.58 -4.99
CA TYR A 352 5.83 2.54 -3.95
C TYR A 352 4.62 3.36 -4.43
N LEU A 353 3.58 2.64 -4.85
CA LEU A 353 2.34 3.19 -5.40
C LEU A 353 1.15 2.79 -4.52
N ASP A 354 0.29 3.75 -4.20
CA ASP A 354 -1.04 3.51 -3.63
C ASP A 354 -2.01 3.04 -4.74
N MET A 355 -3.17 2.49 -4.38
CA MET A 355 -4.07 1.83 -5.34
C MET A 355 -4.54 2.78 -6.45
N ASP A 356 -4.90 4.00 -6.10
CA ASP A 356 -5.37 5.02 -7.04
C ASP A 356 -4.28 5.45 -8.03
N GLN A 357 -3.04 5.58 -7.55
CA GLN A 357 -1.86 5.87 -8.37
C GLN A 357 -1.61 4.77 -9.38
N VAL A 358 -1.68 3.50 -8.96
CA VAL A 358 -1.54 2.34 -9.87
C VAL A 358 -2.63 2.36 -10.95
N ILE A 359 -3.88 2.62 -10.57
CA ILE A 359 -5.00 2.67 -11.53
C ILE A 359 -4.79 3.80 -12.52
N ASN A 360 -4.54 5.02 -12.05
CA ASN A 360 -4.36 6.19 -12.90
C ASN A 360 -3.16 6.04 -13.86
N GLN A 361 -2.03 5.52 -13.36
CA GLN A 361 -0.85 5.23 -14.18
C GLN A 361 -1.18 4.20 -15.26
N SER A 362 -1.95 3.16 -14.91
CA SER A 362 -2.30 2.08 -15.84
C SER A 362 -3.29 2.52 -16.91
N LEU A 363 -4.31 3.31 -16.55
CA LEU A 363 -5.24 3.92 -17.51
C LEU A 363 -4.49 4.79 -18.52
N THR A 364 -3.62 5.67 -18.01
CA THR A 364 -2.80 6.55 -18.85
C THR A 364 -1.85 5.76 -19.75
N GLY A 365 -1.24 4.70 -19.22
CA GLY A 365 -0.33 3.84 -19.96
C GLY A 365 -1.03 3.05 -21.07
N ALA A 366 -2.18 2.45 -20.78
CA ALA A 366 -2.99 1.72 -21.76
C ALA A 366 -3.48 2.63 -22.90
N GLU A 367 -4.02 3.80 -22.58
CA GLU A 367 -4.45 4.79 -23.58
C GLU A 367 -3.29 5.29 -24.45
N ARG A 368 -2.12 5.54 -23.84
CA ARG A 368 -0.92 5.93 -24.57
C ARG A 368 -0.48 4.83 -25.53
N TRP A 369 -0.54 3.57 -25.11
CA TRP A 369 -0.21 2.44 -25.97
C TRP A 369 -1.18 2.32 -27.13
N LEU A 370 -2.50 2.42 -26.87
CA LEU A 370 -3.54 2.38 -27.91
C LEU A 370 -3.36 3.47 -28.97
N LYS A 371 -3.01 4.70 -28.57
CA LYS A 371 -2.77 5.83 -29.51
C LYS A 371 -1.55 5.65 -30.42
N ARG A 372 -0.63 4.74 -30.07
CA ARG A 372 0.59 4.46 -30.86
C ARG A 372 0.39 3.31 -31.84
N ARG A 373 -0.75 2.61 -31.78
CA ARG A 373 -1.14 1.52 -32.67
C ARG A 373 -2.19 2.04 -33.66
#